data_AF-A0A212STC5-F1
#
_entry.id   AF-A0A212STC5-F1
#
_cell.length_a   1.000
_cell.length_b   1.000
_cell.length_c   1.000
_cell.angle_alpha   90.00
_cell.angle_beta   90.00
_cell.angle_gamma   90.00
#
_symmetry.space_group_name_H-M   'P 1'
#
loop_
_entity.id
_entity.type
_entity.pdbx_description
1 polymer ?
#
loop_
_entity_poly.entity_id
_entity_poly.type
_entity_poly.pdbx_seq_one_letter_code
_entity_poly.pdbx_strand_id
1 'polypeptide(L)' 'MTSINNDVVFPAIYARTEDGFQVGLTVADKGQVHFTVDSPCVRRSEVARSTSPATAFLDPSAELIPRPNIHSDFWSASGS' A
#
# COMPACT_ATOMS: atom_id res chain seq x y z
N MET A 1 17.68 7.08 -13.18
CA MET A 1 16.53 7.90 -13.68
C MET A 1 15.94 7.18 -14.89
N THR A 2 14.62 7.03 -14.96
CA THR A 2 13.94 6.24 -16.00
C THR A 2 13.22 7.11 -17.02
N SER A 3 12.57 8.20 -16.58
CA SER A 3 11.86 9.12 -17.48
C SER A 3 11.62 10.47 -16.82
N ILE A 4 11.29 11.47 -17.64
CA ILE A 4 10.94 12.82 -17.21
C ILE A 4 9.63 13.19 -17.89
N ASN A 5 8.68 13.72 -17.12
CA ASN A 5 7.51 14.42 -17.64
C ASN A 5 7.77 15.93 -17.58
N ASN A 6 7.96 16.54 -18.75
CA ASN A 6 8.25 17.98 -18.88
C ASN A 6 6.97 18.83 -19.03
N ASP A 7 5.82 18.36 -18.56
CA ASP A 7 4.59 19.15 -18.55
C ASP A 7 4.77 20.42 -17.72
N VAL A 8 4.30 21.55 -18.24
CA VAL A 8 4.48 22.87 -17.60
C VAL A 8 3.56 23.10 -16.41
N VAL A 9 2.47 22.35 -16.30
CA VAL A 9 1.51 22.41 -15.20
C VAL A 9 1.83 21.34 -14.14
N PHE A 10 2.19 20.14 -14.60
CA PHE A 10 2.44 18.97 -13.75
C PHE A 10 3.79 18.28 -14.07
N PRO A 11 4.92 18.96 -13.84
CA PRO A 11 6.22 18.37 -14.12
C PRO A 11 6.51 17.21 -13.15
N ALA A 12 7.18 16.17 -13.66
CA ALA A 12 7.57 15.03 -12.85
C ALA A 12 8.88 14.38 -13.31
N ILE A 13 9.57 13.73 -12.36
CA ILE A 13 10.74 12.91 -12.61
C ILE A 13 10.48 11.51 -12.05
N TYR A 14 10.87 10.50 -12.82
CA TYR A 14 10.75 9.10 -12.42
C TYR A 14 12.12 8.43 -12.44
N ALA A 15 12.36 7.59 -11.44
CA ALA A 15 13.56 6.78 -11.33
C ALA A 15 13.22 5.37 -10.88
N ARG A 16 14.17 4.46 -11.09
CA ARG A 16 14.16 3.12 -10.54
C ARG A 16 15.47 2.91 -9.78
N THR A 17 15.37 2.39 -8.57
CA THR A 17 16.53 2.01 -7.75
C THR A 17 17.11 0.67 -8.23
N GLU A 18 18.31 0.32 -7.78
CA GLU A 18 18.94 -0.96 -8.15
C GLU A 18 18.16 -2.18 -7.63
N ASP A 19 17.51 -2.03 -6.48
CA ASP A 19 16.62 -3.03 -5.87
C ASP A 19 15.18 -3.00 -6.43
N GLY A 20 14.92 -2.18 -7.46
CA GLY A 20 13.71 -2.26 -8.28
C GLY A 20 12.52 -1.41 -7.82
N PHE A 21 12.67 -0.60 -6.78
CA PHE A 21 11.64 0.37 -6.39
C PHE A 21 11.46 1.43 -7.47
N GLN A 22 10.22 1.81 -7.73
CA GLN A 22 9.91 2.95 -8.60
C GLN A 22 9.74 4.19 -7.75
N VAL A 23 10.49 5.24 -8.07
CA VAL A 23 10.48 6.52 -7.35
C VAL A 23 9.92 7.58 -8.28
N GLY A 24 8.93 8.34 -7.80
CA GLY A 24 8.34 9.47 -8.50
C GLY A 24 8.44 10.74 -7.67
N LEU A 25 8.79 11.84 -8.32
CA LEU A 25 8.67 13.19 -7.77
C LEU A 25 7.80 14.01 -8.72
N THR A 26 6.66 14.49 -8.23
CA THR A 26 5.70 15.27 -9.04
C THR A 26 5.38 16.58 -8.34
N VAL A 27 5.36 17.69 -9.09
CA VAL A 27 4.80 18.96 -8.61
C VAL A 27 3.38 19.07 -9.13
N ALA A 28 2.42 19.22 -8.22
CA ALA A 28 0.99 19.24 -8.48
C ALA A 28 0.37 20.63 -8.22
N ASP A 29 -0.97 20.69 -8.13
CA ASP A 29 -1.72 21.94 -7.94
C ASP A 29 -1.11 22.80 -6.81
N LYS A 30 -0.95 24.10 -7.11
CA LYS A 30 -0.38 25.10 -6.20
C LYS A 30 1.02 24.76 -5.65
N GLY A 31 1.79 23.96 -6.40
CA GLY A 31 3.16 23.59 -6.03
C GLY A 31 3.25 22.45 -5.00
N GLN A 32 2.17 21.71 -4.77
CA GLN A 32 2.20 20.55 -3.87
C GLN A 32 3.13 19.47 -4.40
N VAL A 33 4.12 19.07 -3.61
CA VAL A 33 5.09 18.07 -4.00
C VAL A 33 4.65 16.68 -3.53
N HIS A 34 4.52 15.76 -4.48
CA HIS A 34 4.26 14.35 -4.22
C HIS A 34 5.55 13.56 -4.44
N PHE A 35 5.97 12.85 -3.40
CA PHE A 35 7.07 11.89 -3.47
C PHE A 35 6.49 10.49 -3.27
N THR A 36 6.54 9.68 -4.33
CA THR A 36 5.99 8.32 -4.34
C THR A 36 7.13 7.31 -4.43
N VAL A 37 6.99 6.21 -3.69
CA VAL A 37 7.90 5.08 -3.72
C VAL A 37 7.07 3.80 -3.79
N ASP A 38 7.06 3.19 -4.96
CA ASP A 38 6.35 1.94 -5.20
C ASP A 38 7.34 0.78 -5.06
N SER A 39 6.99 -0.20 -4.21
CA SER A 39 7.82 -1.39 -4.05
C SER A 39 7.77 -2.25 -5.30
N PRO A 40 8.87 -2.95 -5.66
CA PRO A 40 8.80 -3.99 -6.66
C PRO A 40 7.80 -5.07 -6.25
N CYS A 41 7.36 -5.90 -7.20
CA CYS A 41 6.58 -7.09 -6.88
C CYS A 41 7.38 -7.99 -5.92
N VAL A 42 6.99 -8.01 -4.64
CA VAL A 42 7.60 -8.88 -3.63
C VAL A 42 6.91 -10.24 -3.63
N ARG A 43 7.64 -11.29 -3.24
CA ARG A 43 7.02 -12.59 -2.98
C ARG A 43 6.06 -12.45 -1.81
N ARG A 44 4.95 -13.19 -1.86
CA ARG A 44 4.01 -13.30 -0.74
C ARG A 44 4.79 -13.66 0.53
N SER A 45 4.69 -12.80 1.53
CA SER A 45 5.23 -13.04 2.86
C SER A 45 4.14 -13.66 3.73
N GLU A 46 4.49 -14.66 4.52
CA GLU A 46 3.60 -15.15 5.57
C GLU A 46 3.50 -14.10 6.67
N VAL A 47 2.29 -13.58 6.90
CA VAL A 47 2.02 -12.69 8.03
C VAL A 47 1.72 -13.57 9.25
N ALA A 48 2.54 -13.45 10.29
CA ALA A 48 2.30 -14.16 11.54
C ALA A 48 0.92 -13.78 12.11
N ARG A 49 0.20 -14.77 12.63
CA ARG A 49 -1.08 -14.52 13.32
C ARG A 49 -0.83 -13.61 14.53
N SER A 50 -1.75 -12.67 14.77
CA SER A 50 -1.75 -11.88 16.01
C SER A 50 -1.71 -12.82 17.23
N THR A 51 -0.71 -12.63 18.10
CA THR A 51 -0.64 -13.30 19.41
C THR A 51 -1.51 -12.62 20.46
N SER A 52 -1.97 -11.40 20.18
CA SER A 52 -2.84 -10.65 21.09
C SER A 52 -4.32 -11.02 20.86
N PRO A 53 -5.09 -11.27 21.93
CA PRO A 53 -6.53 -11.48 21.81
C PRO A 53 -7.22 -10.20 21.34
N ALA A 54 -8.29 -10.34 20.55
CA ALA A 54 -9.15 -9.21 20.22
C ALA A 54 -9.84 -8.71 21.49
N THR A 55 -9.68 -7.42 21.81
CA THR A 55 -10.26 -6.80 23.01
C THR A 55 -11.54 -6.03 22.74
N ALA A 56 -11.94 -5.88 21.47
CA ALA A 56 -13.14 -5.15 21.09
C ALA A 56 -14.39 -6.03 21.19
N PHE A 57 -15.50 -5.45 21.66
CA PHE A 57 -16.81 -6.08 21.64
C PHE A 57 -17.23 -6.41 20.20
N LEU A 58 -17.66 -7.66 19.97
CA LEU A 58 -18.25 -8.11 18.72
C LEU A 58 -19.76 -8.12 18.87
N ASP A 59 -20.43 -7.18 18.22
CA ASP A 59 -21.89 -7.19 18.12
C ASP A 59 -22.33 -8.43 17.34
N PRO A 60 -23.16 -9.33 17.92
CA PRO A 60 -23.63 -10.54 17.24
C PRO A 60 -24.41 -10.28 15.95
N SER A 61 -24.93 -9.06 15.76
CA SER A 61 -25.74 -8.66 14.61
C SER A 61 -24.96 -7.92 13.53
N ALA A 62 -23.68 -7.62 13.75
CA ALA A 62 -22.86 -6.94 12.74
C ALA A 62 -22.54 -7.90 11.59
N GLU A 63 -22.82 -7.46 10.34
CA GLU A 63 -22.18 -8.05 9.17
C GLU A 63 -20.66 -8.00 9.38
N LEU A 64 -20.00 -9.15 9.19
CA LEU A 64 -18.57 -9.35 9.43
C LEU A 64 -17.74 -8.36 8.59
N ILE A 65 -17.51 -7.16 9.09
CA ILE A 65 -16.35 -6.36 8.73
C ILE A 65 -15.24 -6.84 9.67
N PRO A 66 -14.41 -7.82 9.27
CA PRO A 66 -13.40 -8.33 10.16
C PRO A 66 -12.42 -7.22 10.48
N ARG A 67 -12.22 -7.02 11.78
CA ARG A 67 -11.11 -6.19 12.26
C ARG A 67 -9.80 -6.87 11.84
N PRO A 68 -8.70 -6.11 11.64
CA PRO A 68 -7.44 -6.67 11.14
C PRO A 68 -6.85 -7.81 11.97
N ASN A 69 -7.21 -7.91 13.25
CA ASN A 69 -6.77 -8.97 14.17
C ASN A 69 -7.77 -10.13 14.29
N ILE A 70 -8.86 -10.13 13.52
CA ILE A 70 -9.87 -11.19 13.48
C ILE A 70 -9.77 -11.88 12.13
N HIS A 71 -9.61 -13.21 12.17
CA HIS A 71 -9.56 -14.02 10.96
C HIS A 71 -10.88 -13.92 10.17
N SER A 72 -10.79 -13.72 8.86
CA SER A 72 -11.93 -13.72 7.94
C SER A 72 -11.64 -14.56 6.72
N ASP A 73 -12.57 -15.43 6.34
CA ASP A 73 -12.38 -16.27 5.15
C ASP A 73 -12.34 -15.46 3.86
N PHE A 74 -12.87 -14.23 3.85
CA PHE A 74 -12.75 -13.29 2.72
C PHE A 74 -11.45 -12.48 2.79
N TRP A 75 -11.17 -11.80 3.92
CA TRP A 75 -10.04 -10.87 4.04
C TRP A 75 -8.70 -11.52 4.46
N SER A 76 -8.74 -12.74 5.01
CA SER A 76 -7.58 -13.56 5.38
C SER A 76 -7.38 -14.75 4.44
N ALA A 77 -8.07 -14.77 3.30
CA ALA A 77 -7.94 -15.84 2.31
C ALA A 77 -6.48 -16.00 1.89
N SER A 78 -5.94 -17.20 2.10
CA SER A 78 -4.69 -17.61 1.46
C SER A 78 -4.95 -17.90 -0.02
N GLY A 79 -5.10 -16.86 -0.84
CA GLY A 79 -5.30 -17.00 -2.29
C GLY A 79 -4.24 -17.90 -2.92
N SER A 80 -4.68 -18.82 -3.79
CA SER A 80 -3.85 -19.66 -4.67
C SER A 80 -3.32 -18.88 -5.86
#